data_AF-A0A4Y2ULQ7-F1
#
_entry.id   AF-A0A4Y2ULQ7-F1
#
_cell.length_a   1.000
_cell.length_b   1.000
_cell.length_c   1.000
_cell.angle_alpha   90.00
_cell.angle_beta   90.00
_cell.angle_gamma   90.00
#
_symmetry.space_group_name_H-M   'P 1'
#
loop_
_entity.id
_entity.type
_entity.pdbx_description
1 polymer ?
#
loop_
_entity_poly.entity_id
_entity_poly.type
_entity_poly.pdbx_seq_one_letter_code
_entity_poly.pdbx_strand_id
1 'polypeptide(L)'
;MLQQGDVAQFHTQNYVASGPNCKMSFWYFKESSGGALLRVLSENNVKKDKFEVRFKKETDTADWTNGEATFPSKSHFSVVIEVIFGSGYLSSMAIDDIEFKNCSADEPPVECGLQEIMCEDEKRCIKEWEWCDGKPDCNGGTDEKNCKRVHGDCHFDDDWPELCGWQTKELLQFEWSRANKSRSGETGPPSSRNASGSYLYMDSSKADEGDRAGVQTPVFKPNDGNCHLRFWYYMHGSKAMGTLVVLSEGEDGQSFPVFTVKGAQGQQWNYTHKVIGNDQHFRVTFVGVRGGDDKTDIAIDDVTFTEGCEKG
;
A
#
# COMPACT_ATOMS: atom_id res chain seq x y z
N MET A 1 -12.74 47.22 1.31
CA MET A 1 -13.18 47.68 2.65
C MET A 1 -14.56 47.07 2.85
N LEU A 2 -14.71 46.18 3.84
CA LEU A 2 -15.97 45.49 4.10
C LEU A 2 -16.98 46.48 4.72
N GLN A 3 -18.25 46.39 4.32
CA GLN A 3 -19.36 47.22 4.79
C GLN A 3 -20.23 46.46 5.79
N GLN A 4 -21.00 47.21 6.59
CA GLN A 4 -21.97 46.63 7.51
C GLN A 4 -22.98 45.76 6.73
N GLY A 5 -23.15 44.51 7.16
CA GLY A 5 -24.02 43.54 6.50
C GLY A 5 -23.32 42.68 5.45
N ASP A 6 -22.04 42.90 5.16
CA ASP A 6 -21.25 41.98 4.35
C ASP A 6 -21.22 40.59 5.00
N VAL A 7 -21.24 39.55 4.17
CA VAL A 7 -21.29 38.15 4.61
C VAL A 7 -20.08 37.42 4.05
N ALA A 8 -19.27 36.84 4.94
CA ALA A 8 -18.29 35.81 4.57
C ALA A 8 -18.90 34.43 4.82
N GLN A 9 -18.77 33.51 3.87
CA GLN A 9 -19.30 32.16 3.97
C GLN A 9 -18.20 31.13 3.79
N PHE A 10 -18.25 30.08 4.60
CA PHE A 10 -17.48 28.86 4.41
C PHE A 10 -18.46 27.69 4.23
N HIS A 11 -18.28 26.94 3.15
CA HIS A 11 -19.12 25.81 2.78
C HIS A 11 -18.36 24.52 3.05
N THR A 12 -18.96 23.64 3.84
CA THR A 12 -18.43 22.29 4.07
C THR A 12 -18.83 21.35 2.93
N GLN A 13 -18.24 20.14 2.92
CA GLN A 13 -18.68 19.04 2.08
C GLN A 13 -20.14 18.64 2.39
N ASN A 14 -20.74 17.83 1.51
CA ASN A 14 -22.06 17.26 1.76
C ASN A 14 -21.95 16.10 2.75
N TYR A 15 -22.86 16.08 3.71
CA TYR A 15 -23.10 15.01 4.67
C TYR A 15 -24.41 14.28 4.33
N VAL A 16 -24.52 13.02 4.74
CA VAL A 16 -25.70 12.18 4.46
C VAL A 16 -26.73 12.34 5.58
N ALA A 17 -27.94 11.81 5.37
CA ALA A 17 -28.98 11.78 6.38
C ALA A 17 -28.44 11.21 7.70
N SER A 18 -28.27 12.07 8.70
CA SER A 18 -27.72 11.73 10.00
C SER A 18 -28.83 11.62 11.05
N GLY A 19 -28.72 10.65 11.95
CA GLY A 19 -29.61 10.57 13.12
C GLY A 19 -29.62 11.86 13.95
N PRO A 20 -30.51 12.00 14.96
CA PRO A 20 -30.72 13.25 15.71
C PRO A 20 -29.48 13.75 16.50
N ASN A 21 -28.37 13.01 16.45
CA ASN A 21 -27.18 13.19 17.27
C ASN A 21 -25.97 13.74 16.50
N CYS A 22 -26.11 14.13 15.23
CA CYS A 22 -25.01 14.78 14.49
C CYS A 22 -24.70 16.15 15.11
N LYS A 23 -23.44 16.32 15.49
CA LYS A 23 -22.93 17.51 16.17
C LYS A 23 -21.67 18.01 15.49
N MET A 24 -21.59 19.31 15.33
CA MET A 24 -20.37 20.01 14.98
C MET A 24 -19.89 20.77 16.21
N SER A 25 -18.63 20.57 16.57
CA SER A 25 -17.92 21.40 17.56
C SER A 25 -16.82 22.18 16.86
N PHE A 26 -16.55 23.39 17.32
CA PHE A 26 -15.49 24.23 16.79
C PHE A 26 -15.06 25.27 17.83
N TRP A 27 -13.89 25.86 17.64
CA TRP A 27 -13.44 27.01 18.41
C TRP A 27 -13.58 28.27 17.57
N TYR A 28 -14.03 29.37 18.19
CA TYR A 28 -14.10 30.65 17.53
C TYR A 28 -13.51 31.76 18.40
N PHE A 29 -12.79 32.66 17.74
CA PHE A 29 -12.25 33.87 18.33
C PHE A 29 -12.99 35.08 17.76
N LYS A 30 -13.32 36.03 18.62
CA LYS A 30 -13.96 37.27 18.22
C LYS A 30 -13.39 38.43 19.02
N GLU A 31 -12.92 39.43 18.30
CA GLU A 31 -12.54 40.73 18.84
C GLU A 31 -13.64 41.72 18.43
N SER A 32 -14.43 42.28 19.36
CA SER A 32 -15.49 43.22 18.93
C SER A 32 -15.72 44.41 19.85
N SER A 33 -15.75 45.60 19.24
CA SER A 33 -16.40 46.81 19.75
C SER A 33 -17.72 47.15 19.02
N GLY A 34 -18.08 46.43 17.93
CA GLY A 34 -19.27 46.74 17.12
C GLY A 34 -20.01 45.52 16.52
N GLY A 35 -19.90 44.35 17.16
CA GLY A 35 -20.83 43.22 16.99
C GLY A 35 -20.86 42.53 15.63
N ALA A 36 -19.96 41.58 15.37
CA ALA A 36 -20.11 40.58 14.30
C ALA A 36 -20.95 39.37 14.77
N LEU A 37 -21.71 38.77 13.85
CA LEU A 37 -22.56 37.60 14.11
C LEU A 37 -22.04 36.38 13.35
N LEU A 38 -21.70 35.32 14.07
CA LEU A 38 -21.42 34.00 13.52
C LEU A 38 -22.70 33.17 13.49
N ARG A 39 -23.02 32.59 12.33
CA ARG A 39 -24.12 31.65 12.14
C ARG A 39 -23.58 30.37 11.56
N VAL A 40 -24.15 29.25 11.98
CA VAL A 40 -23.93 27.96 11.33
C VAL A 40 -25.29 27.48 10.84
N LEU A 41 -25.37 27.19 9.55
CA LEU A 41 -26.58 26.82 8.82
C LEU A 41 -26.41 25.42 8.24
N SER A 42 -27.52 24.70 8.10
CA SER A 42 -27.59 23.48 7.30
C SER A 42 -28.30 23.77 5.97
N GLU A 43 -27.79 23.26 4.86
CA GLU A 43 -28.36 23.44 3.52
C GLU A 43 -28.58 22.07 2.86
N ASN A 44 -29.71 21.85 2.18
CA ASN A 44 -29.96 20.60 1.42
C ASN A 44 -30.39 20.90 -0.03
N ASN A 45 -30.32 19.88 -0.90
CA ASN A 45 -30.57 20.00 -2.34
C ASN A 45 -32.03 20.33 -2.72
N VAL A 46 -32.98 20.27 -1.78
CA VAL A 46 -34.43 20.40 -2.03
C VAL A 46 -35.02 21.66 -1.38
N LYS A 47 -34.44 22.15 -0.28
CA LYS A 47 -34.83 23.31 0.51
C LYS A 47 -33.63 23.88 1.28
N LYS A 48 -33.58 25.21 1.42
CA LYS A 48 -32.81 25.86 2.48
C LYS A 48 -33.61 25.80 3.78
N ASP A 49 -33.64 24.64 4.44
CA ASP A 49 -34.17 24.58 5.80
C ASP A 49 -33.17 25.24 6.74
N LYS A 50 -33.40 26.53 7.00
CA LYS A 50 -32.49 27.40 7.75
C LYS A 50 -32.54 27.06 9.24
N PHE A 51 -31.81 26.02 9.64
CA PHE A 51 -31.54 25.77 11.05
C PHE A 51 -30.47 26.76 11.53
N GLU A 52 -30.93 27.80 12.23
CA GLU A 52 -30.07 28.84 12.82
C GLU A 52 -29.80 28.49 14.29
N VAL A 53 -28.60 28.01 14.61
CA VAL A 53 -28.13 28.02 16.00
C VAL A 53 -27.52 29.39 16.27
N ARG A 54 -28.21 30.19 17.10
CA ARG A 54 -27.69 31.48 17.59
C ARG A 54 -26.84 31.26 18.83
N PHE A 55 -25.54 31.49 18.73
CA PHE A 55 -24.69 31.59 19.90
C PHE A 55 -25.09 32.82 20.73
N LYS A 56 -25.47 32.62 22.01
CA LYS A 56 -25.61 33.64 23.07
C LYS A 56 -24.38 33.47 23.97
N LYS A 57 -23.58 34.44 24.43
CA LYS A 57 -23.72 35.86 24.83
C LYS A 57 -22.26 36.41 24.97
N GLU A 58 -21.86 37.61 24.50
CA GLU A 58 -21.92 38.95 25.14
C GLU A 58 -21.05 39.10 26.43
N THR A 59 -19.73 38.99 26.30
CA THR A 59 -18.75 39.58 27.25
C THR A 59 -17.51 40.05 26.48
N ASP A 60 -17.07 41.29 26.72
CA ASP A 60 -15.95 42.00 26.09
C ASP A 60 -14.57 41.43 26.50
N THR A 61 -14.30 40.17 26.20
CA THR A 61 -12.96 39.60 26.33
C THR A 61 -12.62 38.83 25.07
N ALA A 62 -11.55 39.25 24.40
CA ALA A 62 -11.00 38.58 23.22
C ALA A 62 -10.34 37.26 23.66
N ASP A 63 -11.15 36.19 23.73
CA ASP A 63 -10.70 34.84 24.05
C ASP A 63 -11.39 33.82 23.14
N TRP A 64 -10.74 32.67 22.98
CA TRP A 64 -11.28 31.56 22.21
C TRP A 64 -12.44 30.92 22.95
N THR A 65 -13.57 30.79 22.27
CA THR A 65 -14.79 30.20 22.82
C THR A 65 -15.16 28.95 22.02
N ASN A 66 -15.53 27.87 22.73
CA ASN A 66 -16.03 26.67 22.08
C ASN A 66 -17.51 26.84 21.68
N GLY A 67 -17.83 26.51 20.44
CA GLY A 67 -19.19 26.47 19.90
C GLY A 67 -19.60 25.04 19.56
N GLU A 68 -20.85 24.69 19.85
CA GLU A 68 -21.47 23.42 19.44
C GLU A 68 -22.78 23.69 18.69
N ALA A 69 -22.98 22.99 17.57
CA ALA A 69 -24.20 23.03 16.78
C ALA A 69 -24.68 21.59 16.48
N THR A 70 -25.97 21.33 16.66
CA THR A 70 -26.57 20.01 16.36
C THR A 70 -27.38 20.09 15.08
N PHE A 71 -27.19 19.12 14.17
CA PHE A 71 -27.87 19.03 12.88
C PHE A 71 -28.67 17.73 12.76
N PRO A 72 -29.91 17.69 13.28
CA PRO A 72 -30.79 16.55 13.05
C PRO A 72 -31.35 16.64 11.62
N SER A 73 -30.85 15.82 10.69
CA SER A 73 -31.31 15.84 9.28
C SER A 73 -31.63 14.45 8.74
N LYS A 74 -32.85 14.28 8.21
CA LYS A 74 -33.27 13.03 7.52
C LYS A 74 -32.90 13.00 6.03
N SER A 75 -32.22 14.03 5.54
CA SER A 75 -31.80 14.19 4.15
C SER A 75 -30.34 14.63 4.09
N HIS A 76 -29.70 14.47 2.93
CA HIS A 76 -28.33 14.95 2.72
C HIS A 76 -28.27 16.45 2.93
N PHE A 77 -27.20 16.94 3.55
CA PHE A 77 -27.05 18.35 3.88
C PHE A 77 -25.58 18.78 3.85
N SER A 78 -25.30 20.03 3.52
CA SER A 78 -24.02 20.68 3.82
C SER A 78 -24.20 21.62 5.01
N VAL A 79 -23.09 22.00 5.63
CA VAL A 79 -23.04 23.04 6.67
C VAL A 79 -22.38 24.29 6.10
N VAL A 80 -23.05 25.43 6.29
CA VAL A 80 -22.57 26.76 5.88
C VAL A 80 -22.31 27.58 7.13
N ILE A 81 -21.06 28.03 7.29
CA ILE A 81 -20.66 28.93 8.37
C ILE A 81 -20.67 30.34 7.79
N GLU A 82 -21.51 31.22 8.32
CA GLU A 82 -21.64 32.60 7.88
C GLU A 82 -21.15 33.56 8.97
N VAL A 83 -20.28 34.49 8.60
CA VAL A 83 -19.93 35.65 9.42
C VAL A 83 -20.58 36.89 8.81
N ILE A 84 -21.42 37.57 9.58
CA ILE A 84 -22.05 38.82 9.18
C ILE A 84 -21.37 39.97 9.91
N PHE A 85 -20.75 40.87 9.15
CA PHE A 85 -20.00 41.99 9.70
C PHE A 85 -20.95 43.07 10.27
N GLY A 86 -20.67 43.49 11.50
CA GLY A 86 -21.41 44.53 12.21
C GLY A 86 -21.00 45.95 11.82
N SER A 87 -21.43 46.94 12.60
CA SER A 87 -21.11 48.36 12.37
C SER A 87 -19.75 48.81 12.94
N GLY A 88 -18.97 47.88 13.53
CA GLY A 88 -17.67 48.17 14.15
C GLY A 88 -16.50 48.21 13.17
N TYR A 89 -15.61 49.19 13.32
CA TYR A 89 -14.41 49.37 12.49
C TYR A 89 -13.29 48.34 12.74
N LEU A 90 -13.33 47.64 13.88
CA LEU A 90 -12.40 46.57 14.24
C LEU A 90 -13.22 45.35 14.67
N SER A 91 -13.46 44.44 13.73
CA SER A 91 -13.99 43.12 14.04
C SER A 91 -13.16 42.07 13.31
N SER A 92 -12.41 41.30 14.09
CA SER A 92 -11.71 40.11 13.61
C SER A 92 -12.48 38.89 14.13
N MET A 93 -12.66 37.91 13.26
CA MET A 93 -13.21 36.61 13.61
C MET A 93 -12.31 35.53 13.04
N ALA A 94 -11.96 34.57 13.87
CA ALA A 94 -11.28 33.36 13.45
C ALA A 94 -12.08 32.14 13.93
N ILE A 95 -11.97 31.06 13.18
CA ILE A 95 -12.55 29.76 13.51
C ILE A 95 -11.45 28.73 13.38
N ASP A 96 -11.44 27.75 14.28
CA ASP A 96 -10.45 26.67 14.30
C ASP A 96 -11.09 25.38 14.84
N ASP A 97 -10.36 24.27 14.74
CA ASP A 97 -10.69 22.99 15.38
C ASP A 97 -12.13 22.50 15.09
N ILE A 98 -12.54 22.59 13.82
CA ILE A 98 -13.85 22.13 13.37
C ILE A 98 -13.88 20.60 13.36
N GLU A 99 -14.75 20.01 14.17
CA GLU A 99 -14.93 18.57 14.31
C GLU A 99 -16.41 18.19 14.16
N PHE A 100 -16.70 17.17 13.35
CA PHE A 100 -18.04 16.61 13.18
C PHE A 100 -18.13 15.24 13.86
N LYS A 101 -19.03 15.09 14.83
CA LYS A 101 -19.29 13.84 15.58
C LYS A 101 -20.67 13.30 15.25
N ASN A 102 -20.76 12.00 14.98
CA ASN A 102 -22.01 11.30 14.62
C ASN A 102 -22.74 11.92 13.41
N CYS A 103 -22.00 12.68 12.59
CA CYS A 103 -22.45 13.13 11.29
C CYS A 103 -21.89 12.09 10.32
N SER A 104 -22.72 11.12 9.94
CA SER A 104 -22.34 10.11 8.95
C SER A 104 -22.00 10.83 7.65
N ALA A 105 -20.72 11.13 7.45
CA ALA A 105 -20.19 11.18 6.12
C ALA A 105 -20.33 9.75 5.59
N ASP A 106 -21.17 9.53 4.58
CA ASP A 106 -20.83 8.48 3.64
C ASP A 106 -19.48 8.93 3.10
N GLU A 107 -18.39 8.29 3.54
CA GLU A 107 -17.19 8.31 2.73
C GLU A 107 -17.64 7.87 1.34
N PRO A 108 -17.34 8.63 0.27
CA PRO A 108 -17.72 8.21 -1.06
C PRO A 108 -17.24 6.77 -1.25
N PRO A 109 -18.04 5.89 -1.88
CA PRO A 109 -17.62 4.51 -2.12
C PRO A 109 -16.23 4.58 -2.73
N VAL A 110 -15.29 3.84 -2.15
CA VAL A 110 -13.91 3.85 -2.64
C VAL A 110 -13.99 3.42 -4.11
N GLU A 111 -13.53 4.26 -5.02
CA GLU A 111 -13.42 3.90 -6.43
C GLU A 111 -11.97 3.52 -6.69
N CYS A 112 -11.74 2.26 -7.07
CA CYS A 112 -10.40 1.80 -7.42
C CYS A 112 -9.97 2.39 -8.75
N GLY A 113 -8.71 2.79 -8.82
CA GLY A 113 -8.08 3.27 -10.04
C GLY A 113 -7.82 2.16 -11.05
N LEU A 114 -7.09 2.52 -12.12
CA LEU A 114 -6.58 1.54 -13.07
C LEU A 114 -5.58 0.60 -12.36
N GLN A 115 -5.68 -0.69 -12.66
CA GLN A 115 -4.85 -1.76 -12.06
C GLN A 115 -4.97 -1.86 -10.54
N GLU A 116 -6.16 -1.53 -10.01
CA GLU A 116 -6.51 -1.70 -8.61
C GLU A 116 -7.74 -2.59 -8.46
N ILE A 117 -7.74 -3.39 -7.40
CA ILE A 117 -8.82 -4.30 -7.03
C ILE A 117 -9.34 -3.89 -5.65
N MET A 118 -10.66 -3.87 -5.53
CA MET A 118 -11.35 -3.59 -4.26
C MET A 118 -11.25 -4.79 -3.33
N CYS A 119 -10.84 -4.56 -2.08
CA CYS A 119 -10.92 -5.55 -1.01
C CYS A 119 -12.38 -5.94 -0.72
N GLU A 120 -12.62 -7.15 -0.22
CA GLU A 120 -13.97 -7.66 0.10
C GLU A 120 -14.76 -6.77 1.08
N ASP A 121 -14.08 -5.98 1.91
CA ASP A 121 -14.71 -5.05 2.85
C ASP A 121 -15.13 -3.70 2.24
N GLU A 122 -14.88 -3.49 0.95
CA GLU A 122 -15.19 -2.28 0.17
C GLU A 122 -14.57 -0.98 0.72
N LYS A 123 -13.54 -1.08 1.56
CA LYS A 123 -12.92 0.06 2.26
C LYS A 123 -11.53 0.42 1.75
N ARG A 124 -10.95 -0.43 0.91
CA ARG A 124 -9.58 -0.27 0.43
C ARG A 124 -9.41 -0.89 -0.94
N CYS A 125 -8.65 -0.20 -1.78
CA CYS A 125 -8.12 -0.75 -3.01
C CYS A 125 -6.67 -1.18 -2.80
N ILE A 126 -6.30 -2.29 -3.42
CA ILE A 126 -4.92 -2.77 -3.53
C ILE A 126 -4.57 -2.91 -5.00
N LYS A 127 -3.29 -3.00 -5.34
CA LYS A 127 -2.87 -3.19 -6.73
C LYS A 127 -3.20 -4.59 -7.22
N GLU A 128 -3.46 -4.75 -8.52
CA GLU A 128 -3.72 -6.07 -9.13
C GLU A 128 -2.63 -7.10 -8.82
N TRP A 129 -1.36 -6.66 -8.72
CA TRP A 129 -0.24 -7.54 -8.38
C TRP A 129 -0.07 -7.80 -6.86
N GLU A 130 -0.72 -7.02 -5.99
CA GLU A 130 -0.78 -7.30 -4.55
C GLU A 130 -1.84 -8.36 -4.22
N TRP A 131 -2.70 -8.70 -5.18
CA TRP A 131 -3.65 -9.80 -5.00
C TRP A 131 -2.95 -11.16 -5.10
N CYS A 132 -3.13 -12.02 -4.10
CA CYS A 132 -2.54 -13.36 -4.06
C CYS A 132 -1.02 -13.34 -4.25
N ASP A 133 -0.33 -12.49 -3.50
CA ASP A 133 1.12 -12.35 -3.53
C ASP A 133 1.82 -12.92 -2.28
N GLY A 134 1.06 -13.51 -1.36
CA GLY A 134 1.53 -14.04 -0.09
C GLY A 134 1.69 -12.98 1.01
N LYS A 135 1.31 -11.72 0.77
CA LYS A 135 1.37 -10.63 1.74
C LYS A 135 -0.04 -10.05 1.97
N PRO A 136 -0.59 -10.14 3.19
CA PRO A 136 -1.89 -9.55 3.49
C PRO A 136 -1.88 -8.02 3.30
N ASP A 137 -2.59 -7.54 2.29
CA ASP A 137 -2.80 -6.11 2.00
C ASP A 137 -4.24 -5.66 2.28
N CYS A 138 -5.20 -6.59 2.16
CA CYS A 138 -6.57 -6.39 2.62
C CYS A 138 -6.74 -6.63 4.14
N ASN A 139 -7.77 -6.00 4.72
CA ASN A 139 -8.11 -6.19 6.12
C ASN A 139 -8.46 -7.66 6.40
N GLY A 140 -7.76 -8.28 7.35
CA GLY A 140 -7.94 -9.69 7.68
C GLY A 140 -7.41 -10.66 6.61
N GLY A 141 -6.55 -10.19 5.69
CA GLY A 141 -5.86 -10.99 4.67
C GLY A 141 -6.81 -11.74 3.75
N THR A 142 -7.90 -11.10 3.33
CA THR A 142 -8.92 -11.72 2.46
C THR A 142 -8.44 -11.95 1.04
N ASP A 143 -7.54 -11.09 0.57
CA ASP A 143 -6.77 -11.20 -0.68
C ASP A 143 -5.98 -12.51 -0.79
N GLU A 144 -5.58 -13.13 0.33
CA GLU A 144 -4.73 -14.32 0.34
C GLU A 144 -5.47 -15.66 0.57
N LYS A 145 -6.80 -15.66 0.73
CA LYS A 145 -7.55 -16.87 1.17
C LYS A 145 -7.97 -17.83 0.06
N ASN A 146 -8.27 -17.31 -1.13
CA ASN A 146 -8.85 -18.09 -2.23
C ASN A 146 -8.02 -17.98 -3.51
N CYS A 147 -6.71 -18.01 -3.35
CA CYS A 147 -5.77 -17.88 -4.44
C CYS A 147 -5.70 -19.13 -5.30
N LYS A 148 -5.72 -18.93 -6.60
CA LYS A 148 -5.42 -20.00 -7.56
C LYS A 148 -3.91 -20.00 -7.78
N ARG A 149 -3.32 -21.20 -7.78
CA ARG A 149 -1.93 -21.37 -8.16
C ARG A 149 -1.76 -21.00 -9.62
N VAL A 150 -0.87 -20.05 -9.89
CA VAL A 150 -0.49 -19.62 -11.23
C VAL A 150 0.70 -20.46 -11.71
N HIS A 151 0.81 -20.61 -13.03
CA HIS A 151 1.93 -21.31 -13.66
C HIS A 151 3.25 -20.64 -13.28
N GLY A 152 4.22 -21.43 -12.81
CA GLY A 152 5.50 -20.94 -12.32
C GLY A 152 5.55 -20.64 -10.82
N ASP A 153 4.42 -20.58 -10.11
CA ASP A 153 4.41 -20.35 -8.66
C ASP A 153 5.16 -21.44 -7.88
N CYS A 154 5.99 -21.01 -6.93
CA CYS A 154 6.79 -21.89 -6.11
C CYS A 154 7.09 -21.33 -4.71
N HIS A 155 6.58 -22.03 -3.70
CA HIS A 155 6.84 -21.79 -2.28
C HIS A 155 7.92 -22.71 -1.70
N PHE A 156 8.48 -23.62 -2.51
CA PHE A 156 9.53 -24.57 -2.13
C PHE A 156 9.24 -25.50 -0.92
N ASP A 157 8.03 -25.48 -0.36
CA ASP A 157 7.63 -26.29 0.80
C ASP A 157 7.54 -27.79 0.52
N ASP A 158 7.30 -28.18 -0.72
CA ASP A 158 7.17 -29.57 -1.16
C ASP A 158 8.28 -29.96 -2.16
N ASP A 159 8.08 -31.04 -2.92
CA ASP A 159 8.97 -31.47 -4.00
C ASP A 159 8.91 -30.49 -5.19
N TRP A 160 9.63 -29.38 -5.03
CA TRP A 160 9.55 -28.19 -5.89
C TRP A 160 9.89 -28.41 -7.37
N PRO A 161 10.82 -29.29 -7.79
CA PRO A 161 11.11 -29.47 -9.21
C PRO A 161 9.89 -30.01 -9.96
N GLU A 162 9.18 -30.99 -9.37
CA GLU A 162 8.00 -31.60 -9.98
C GLU A 162 6.77 -30.68 -9.85
N LEU A 163 6.54 -30.12 -8.65
CA LEU A 163 5.33 -29.33 -8.40
C LEU A 163 5.39 -27.93 -9.00
N CYS A 164 6.56 -27.30 -9.02
CA CYS A 164 6.72 -25.97 -9.61
C CYS A 164 7.11 -26.05 -11.10
N GLY A 165 7.66 -27.18 -11.55
CA GLY A 165 8.21 -27.32 -12.90
C GLY A 165 9.50 -26.52 -13.13
N TRP A 166 10.16 -26.10 -12.05
CA TRP A 166 11.41 -25.37 -12.13
C TRP A 166 12.58 -26.35 -12.31
N GLN A 167 13.64 -25.88 -12.95
CA GLN A 167 14.83 -26.67 -13.23
C GLN A 167 16.09 -25.92 -12.85
N THR A 168 17.09 -26.64 -12.37
CA THR A 168 18.44 -26.08 -12.22
C THR A 168 18.96 -25.67 -13.59
N LYS A 169 19.57 -24.49 -13.68
CA LYS A 169 20.24 -24.07 -14.91
C LYS A 169 21.54 -24.84 -15.05
N GLU A 170 21.60 -25.69 -16.07
CA GLU A 170 22.81 -26.45 -16.40
C GLU A 170 24.00 -25.54 -16.72
N LEU A 171 25.22 -26.07 -16.61
CA LEU A 171 26.50 -25.41 -16.96
C LEU A 171 26.94 -24.26 -16.03
N LEU A 172 26.26 -24.06 -14.90
CA LEU A 172 26.74 -23.18 -13.84
C LEU A 172 27.58 -23.98 -12.82
N GLN A 173 28.46 -23.28 -12.08
CA GLN A 173 29.47 -23.92 -11.24
C GLN A 173 28.88 -24.64 -10.02
N PHE A 174 27.72 -24.19 -9.53
CA PHE A 174 27.02 -24.85 -8.44
C PHE A 174 25.50 -24.65 -8.53
N GLU A 175 24.78 -25.29 -7.62
CA GLU A 175 23.31 -25.38 -7.66
C GLU A 175 22.66 -24.74 -6.43
N TRP A 176 21.43 -24.25 -6.62
CA TRP A 176 20.56 -23.85 -5.53
C TRP A 176 20.20 -25.08 -4.69
N SER A 177 20.25 -24.94 -3.37
CA SER A 177 19.89 -25.99 -2.42
C SER A 177 18.58 -25.64 -1.73
N ARG A 178 17.72 -26.64 -1.49
CA ARG A 178 16.54 -26.48 -0.63
C ARG A 178 16.92 -26.64 0.84
N ALA A 179 16.43 -25.76 1.70
CA ALA A 179 16.55 -25.91 3.15
C ALA A 179 15.33 -25.36 3.89
N ASN A 180 15.11 -25.86 5.10
CA ASN A 180 14.15 -25.33 6.06
C ASN A 180 14.81 -24.49 7.18
N LYS A 181 16.14 -24.53 7.26
CA LYS A 181 16.98 -23.71 8.15
C LYS A 181 18.38 -23.61 7.57
N SER A 182 19.05 -22.48 7.79
CA SER A 182 20.44 -22.30 7.36
C SER A 182 21.40 -23.15 8.19
N ARG A 183 22.53 -23.54 7.60
CA ARG A 183 23.55 -24.38 8.25
C ARG A 183 24.22 -23.66 9.42
N SER A 184 24.36 -22.34 9.32
CA SER A 184 24.78 -21.42 10.36
C SER A 184 23.72 -20.33 10.49
N GLY A 185 23.19 -20.09 11.70
CA GLY A 185 22.32 -18.95 11.96
C GLY A 185 23.02 -17.58 11.84
N GLU A 186 24.22 -17.53 11.24
CA GLU A 186 25.03 -16.33 11.05
C GLU A 186 24.81 -15.66 9.68
N THR A 187 24.40 -16.40 8.63
CA THR A 187 24.47 -15.90 7.23
C THR A 187 23.24 -16.22 6.39
N GLY A 188 22.59 -17.38 6.58
CA GLY A 188 21.30 -17.66 5.97
C GLY A 188 20.12 -17.21 6.84
N PRO A 189 18.88 -17.22 6.31
CA PRO A 189 17.72 -16.90 7.12
C PRO A 189 17.57 -17.91 8.27
N PRO A 190 17.15 -17.47 9.48
CA PRO A 190 17.00 -18.36 10.64
C PRO A 190 15.83 -19.34 10.48
N SER A 191 14.85 -19.00 9.65
CA SER A 191 13.73 -19.82 9.23
C SER A 191 13.23 -19.38 7.85
N SER A 192 12.44 -20.22 7.18
CA SER A 192 11.61 -19.81 6.04
C SER A 192 10.72 -18.63 6.39
N ARG A 193 10.18 -17.96 5.36
CA ARG A 193 9.30 -16.81 5.55
C ARG A 193 8.10 -17.14 6.43
N ASN A 194 7.51 -18.33 6.24
CA ASN A 194 6.34 -18.81 6.95
C ASN A 194 6.67 -19.62 8.23
N ALA A 195 7.92 -19.56 8.71
CA ALA A 195 8.44 -20.20 9.93
C ALA A 195 8.43 -21.75 9.98
N SER A 196 7.57 -22.43 9.20
CA SER A 196 7.49 -23.90 9.10
C SER A 196 7.73 -24.44 7.68
N GLY A 197 8.09 -23.58 6.73
CA GLY A 197 8.33 -23.92 5.33
C GLY A 197 9.79 -24.16 4.96
N SER A 198 10.06 -24.31 3.66
CA SER A 198 11.39 -24.42 3.05
C SER A 198 11.60 -23.34 2.01
N TYR A 199 12.85 -23.02 1.72
CA TYR A 199 13.25 -22.01 0.74
C TYR A 199 14.41 -22.55 -0.10
N LEU A 200 14.71 -21.87 -1.21
CA LEU A 200 15.94 -22.10 -1.96
C LEU A 200 17.03 -21.15 -1.49
N TYR A 201 18.24 -21.65 -1.33
CA TYR A 201 19.40 -20.82 -1.02
C TYR A 201 20.67 -21.31 -1.71
N MET A 202 21.58 -20.37 -1.88
CA MET A 202 22.96 -20.64 -2.26
C MET A 202 23.76 -20.93 -0.98
N ASP A 203 24.39 -22.09 -0.89
CA ASP A 203 25.35 -22.41 0.15
C ASP A 203 26.73 -21.91 -0.29
N SER A 204 27.12 -20.73 0.18
CA SER A 204 28.37 -20.06 -0.24
C SER A 204 29.64 -20.83 0.17
N SER A 205 29.53 -21.79 1.10
CA SER A 205 30.66 -22.66 1.49
C SER A 205 31.03 -23.71 0.45
N LYS A 206 30.19 -23.92 -0.58
CA LYS A 206 30.39 -24.91 -1.65
C LYS A 206 30.89 -24.32 -2.96
N ALA A 207 31.22 -23.04 -2.99
CA ALA A 207 31.56 -22.30 -4.20
C ALA A 207 32.74 -21.36 -3.94
N ASP A 208 33.38 -20.90 -5.02
CA ASP A 208 34.44 -19.88 -5.00
C ASP A 208 33.90 -18.48 -5.37
N GLU A 209 34.66 -17.43 -5.05
CA GLU A 209 34.24 -16.05 -5.35
C GLU A 209 33.92 -15.88 -6.85
N GLY A 210 32.74 -15.34 -7.15
CA GLY A 210 32.27 -15.12 -8.51
C GLY A 210 31.59 -16.33 -9.17
N ASP A 211 31.59 -17.49 -8.53
CA ASP A 211 30.79 -18.63 -8.99
C ASP A 211 29.30 -18.32 -9.00
N ARG A 212 28.60 -18.98 -9.90
CA ARG A 212 27.18 -18.73 -10.17
C ARG A 212 26.37 -19.99 -9.95
N ALA A 213 25.17 -19.81 -9.41
CA ALA A 213 24.12 -20.81 -9.38
C ALA A 213 22.85 -20.23 -9.99
N GLY A 214 22.11 -21.05 -10.73
CA GLY A 214 20.95 -20.61 -11.49
C GLY A 214 19.80 -21.59 -11.35
N VAL A 215 18.60 -21.09 -11.21
CA VAL A 215 17.36 -21.88 -11.30
C VAL A 215 16.38 -21.16 -12.21
N GLN A 216 15.69 -21.92 -13.06
CA GLN A 216 14.81 -21.39 -14.10
C GLN A 216 13.38 -21.89 -13.90
N THR A 217 12.42 -21.01 -14.17
CA THR A 217 11.00 -21.34 -14.22
C THR A 217 10.67 -22.22 -15.44
N PRO A 218 9.45 -22.79 -15.49
CA PRO A 218 8.79 -23.15 -16.75
C PRO A 218 8.78 -22.01 -17.77
N VAL A 219 8.45 -22.35 -19.02
CA VAL A 219 8.32 -21.38 -20.12
C VAL A 219 7.02 -20.58 -19.97
N PHE A 220 7.11 -19.29 -20.26
CA PHE A 220 6.01 -18.34 -20.41
C PHE A 220 5.90 -17.90 -21.86
N LYS A 221 4.68 -17.56 -22.30
CA LYS A 221 4.45 -16.93 -23.62
C LYS A 221 4.98 -15.50 -23.65
N PRO A 222 5.27 -14.96 -24.85
CA PRO A 222 5.54 -13.55 -25.02
C PRO A 222 4.46 -12.66 -24.39
N ASN A 223 4.86 -11.56 -23.76
CA ASN A 223 3.93 -10.59 -23.22
C ASN A 223 4.52 -9.17 -23.20
N ASP A 224 3.64 -8.17 -23.19
CA ASP A 224 3.98 -6.74 -23.24
C ASP A 224 3.60 -6.02 -21.93
N GLY A 225 4.00 -6.61 -20.79
CA GLY A 225 3.99 -5.92 -19.50
C GLY A 225 2.82 -6.23 -18.56
N ASN A 226 2.07 -7.30 -18.79
CA ASN A 226 1.00 -7.77 -17.89
C ASN A 226 1.43 -8.93 -16.97
N CYS A 227 2.63 -9.48 -17.17
CA CYS A 227 3.19 -10.54 -16.33
C CYS A 227 4.03 -9.93 -15.21
N HIS A 228 3.59 -10.13 -13.97
CA HIS A 228 4.27 -9.63 -12.78
C HIS A 228 4.87 -10.78 -11.99
N LEU A 229 6.16 -10.65 -11.68
CA LEU A 229 6.92 -11.53 -10.80
C LEU A 229 7.00 -10.91 -9.41
N ARG A 230 6.70 -11.71 -8.39
CA ARG A 230 6.73 -11.34 -6.97
C ARG A 230 7.48 -12.42 -6.21
N PHE A 231 8.41 -12.03 -5.35
CA PHE A 231 9.16 -13.00 -4.56
C PHE A 231 9.81 -12.35 -3.35
N TRP A 232 10.19 -13.19 -2.40
CA TRP A 232 10.97 -12.80 -1.24
C TRP A 232 12.42 -13.24 -1.42
N TYR A 233 13.35 -12.40 -0.95
CA TYR A 233 14.76 -12.75 -0.92
C TYR A 233 15.42 -12.35 0.41
N TYR A 234 16.47 -13.07 0.77
CA TYR A 234 17.24 -12.83 1.98
C TYR A 234 18.73 -12.80 1.64
N MET A 235 19.40 -11.71 2.02
CA MET A 235 20.83 -11.50 1.79
C MET A 235 21.45 -10.82 3.01
N HIS A 236 21.99 -11.63 3.93
CA HIS A 236 22.63 -11.15 5.16
C HIS A 236 23.99 -11.83 5.34
N GLY A 237 25.00 -11.10 5.79
CA GLY A 237 26.32 -11.67 5.98
C GLY A 237 27.42 -10.62 5.91
N SER A 238 28.54 -10.99 5.31
CA SER A 238 29.74 -10.14 5.29
C SER A 238 29.61 -8.91 4.38
N LYS A 239 30.60 -8.01 4.46
CA LYS A 239 30.74 -6.88 3.53
C LYS A 239 31.06 -7.33 2.10
N ALA A 240 31.52 -8.56 1.92
CA ALA A 240 31.85 -9.15 0.63
C ALA A 240 30.64 -9.86 -0.01
N MET A 241 29.43 -9.62 0.50
CA MET A 241 28.17 -10.22 0.03
C MET A 241 28.02 -10.20 -1.50
N GLY A 242 27.46 -11.29 -2.01
CA GLY A 242 27.27 -11.57 -3.42
C GLY A 242 26.20 -10.72 -4.10
N THR A 243 25.72 -11.23 -5.24
CA THR A 243 24.71 -10.57 -6.08
C THR A 243 23.59 -11.54 -6.43
N LEU A 244 22.34 -11.11 -6.32
CA LEU A 244 21.19 -11.79 -6.90
C LEU A 244 20.78 -11.05 -8.17
N VAL A 245 20.69 -11.78 -9.28
CA VAL A 245 20.24 -11.29 -10.59
C VAL A 245 19.05 -12.11 -11.03
N VAL A 246 17.97 -11.47 -11.45
CA VAL A 246 16.85 -12.14 -12.12
C VAL A 246 16.86 -11.75 -13.58
N LEU A 247 16.80 -12.75 -14.46
CA LEU A 247 16.86 -12.58 -15.91
C LEU A 247 15.53 -13.01 -16.55
N SER A 248 15.08 -12.28 -17.57
CA SER A 248 14.14 -12.76 -18.58
C SER A 248 14.97 -13.32 -19.75
N GLU A 249 14.86 -14.62 -20.02
CA GLU A 249 15.65 -15.30 -21.04
C GLU A 249 14.74 -15.86 -22.13
N GLY A 250 14.82 -15.30 -23.33
CA GLY A 250 14.09 -15.75 -24.52
C GLY A 250 14.69 -17.02 -25.12
N GLU A 251 13.86 -17.79 -25.83
CA GLU A 251 14.29 -19.00 -26.54
C GLU A 251 15.28 -18.73 -27.69
N ASP A 252 15.37 -17.49 -28.16
CA ASP A 252 16.38 -17.01 -29.10
C ASP A 252 17.78 -16.86 -28.48
N GLY A 253 17.90 -17.05 -27.16
CA GLY A 253 19.12 -16.91 -26.38
C GLY A 253 19.36 -15.49 -25.87
N GLN A 254 18.48 -14.54 -26.17
CA GLN A 254 18.59 -13.18 -25.63
C GLN A 254 18.17 -13.17 -24.16
N SER A 255 18.96 -12.47 -23.33
CA SER A 255 18.70 -12.38 -21.89
C SER A 255 18.74 -10.93 -21.41
N PHE A 256 17.76 -10.56 -20.58
CA PHE A 256 17.62 -9.21 -20.04
C PHE A 256 17.52 -9.25 -18.51
N PRO A 257 18.33 -8.47 -17.78
CA PRO A 257 18.20 -8.37 -16.33
C PRO A 257 16.96 -7.56 -15.95
N VAL A 258 16.04 -8.20 -15.21
CA VAL A 258 14.81 -7.57 -14.69
C VAL A 258 14.97 -7.13 -13.23
N PHE A 259 15.89 -7.76 -12.49
CA PHE A 259 16.25 -7.36 -11.13
C PHE A 259 17.72 -7.64 -10.87
N THR A 260 18.36 -6.76 -10.10
CA THR A 260 19.73 -6.96 -9.62
C THR A 260 19.87 -6.30 -8.27
N VAL A 261 20.35 -7.06 -7.28
CA VAL A 261 20.69 -6.56 -5.95
C VAL A 261 22.04 -7.11 -5.54
N LYS A 262 22.89 -6.25 -4.99
CA LYS A 262 24.26 -6.58 -4.57
C LYS A 262 24.48 -6.13 -3.14
N GLY A 263 25.29 -6.89 -2.41
CA GLY A 263 25.65 -6.54 -1.04
C GLY A 263 24.59 -6.97 -0.02
N ALA A 264 24.89 -6.82 1.27
CA ALA A 264 23.99 -7.20 2.34
C ALA A 264 22.77 -6.27 2.44
N GLN A 265 21.59 -6.85 2.67
CA GLN A 265 20.27 -6.20 2.64
C GLN A 265 19.60 -6.16 4.03
N GLY A 266 20.38 -6.47 5.07
CA GLY A 266 19.91 -6.58 6.45
C GLY A 266 19.43 -7.97 6.83
N GLN A 267 19.15 -8.17 8.12
CA GLN A 267 18.73 -9.45 8.69
C GLN A 267 17.20 -9.64 8.57
N GLN A 268 16.68 -9.61 7.35
CA GLN A 268 15.25 -9.68 7.07
C GLN A 268 14.96 -10.23 5.68
N TRP A 269 13.80 -10.86 5.52
CA TRP A 269 13.24 -11.18 4.21
C TRP A 269 12.76 -9.88 3.54
N ASN A 270 13.19 -9.65 2.31
CA ASN A 270 12.85 -8.47 1.52
C ASN A 270 11.92 -8.89 0.38
N TYR A 271 10.79 -8.19 0.24
CA TYR A 271 9.83 -8.40 -0.83
C TYR A 271 10.25 -7.62 -2.08
N THR A 272 10.12 -8.24 -3.25
CA THR A 272 10.32 -7.60 -4.55
C THR A 272 9.15 -7.88 -5.47
N HIS A 273 8.80 -6.86 -6.25
CA HIS A 273 7.89 -6.93 -7.40
C HIS A 273 8.58 -6.39 -8.66
N LYS A 274 8.39 -7.09 -9.78
CA LYS A 274 8.86 -6.71 -11.11
C LYS A 274 7.87 -7.08 -12.19
N VAL A 275 7.67 -6.16 -13.13
CA VAL A 275 7.07 -6.49 -14.43
C VAL A 275 8.12 -7.23 -15.26
N ILE A 276 7.74 -8.36 -15.84
CA ILE A 276 8.62 -9.19 -16.66
C ILE A 276 7.96 -9.48 -18.00
N GLY A 277 8.77 -9.54 -19.05
CA GLY A 277 8.28 -9.77 -20.40
C GLY A 277 9.42 -10.12 -21.34
N ASN A 278 9.02 -10.60 -22.51
CA ASN A 278 9.89 -10.93 -23.63
C ASN A 278 9.02 -10.98 -24.91
N ASP A 279 9.61 -10.71 -26.06
CA ASP A 279 8.96 -10.83 -27.37
C ASP A 279 8.93 -12.29 -27.88
N GLN A 280 9.72 -13.17 -27.27
CA GLN A 280 9.75 -14.61 -27.49
C GLN A 280 9.16 -15.38 -26.30
N HIS A 281 8.95 -16.69 -26.49
CA HIS A 281 8.74 -17.58 -25.35
C HIS A 281 9.98 -17.49 -24.46
N PHE A 282 9.78 -17.39 -23.16
CA PHE A 282 10.86 -17.05 -22.25
C PHE A 282 10.75 -17.77 -20.90
N ARG A 283 11.87 -17.83 -20.20
CA ARG A 283 11.96 -18.29 -18.80
C ARG A 283 12.45 -17.16 -17.93
N VAL A 284 12.07 -17.22 -16.66
CA VAL A 284 12.67 -16.39 -15.61
C VAL A 284 13.76 -17.19 -14.93
N THR A 285 14.94 -16.60 -14.83
CA THR A 285 16.11 -17.25 -14.21
C THR A 285 16.61 -16.46 -13.04
N PHE A 286 16.68 -17.10 -11.87
CA PHE A 286 17.29 -16.56 -10.66
C PHE A 286 18.74 -16.99 -10.61
N VAL A 287 19.65 -16.04 -10.81
CA VAL A 287 21.10 -16.25 -10.77
C VAL A 287 21.66 -15.63 -9.50
N GLY A 288 22.20 -16.48 -8.63
CA GLY A 288 22.99 -16.06 -7.50
C GLY A 288 24.47 -16.09 -7.85
N VAL A 289 25.19 -15.01 -7.53
CA VAL A 289 26.65 -14.91 -7.65
C VAL A 289 27.25 -14.88 -6.26
N ARG A 290 28.13 -15.83 -5.96
CA ARG A 290 28.80 -15.92 -4.65
C ARG A 290 29.71 -14.71 -4.46
N GLY A 291 29.71 -14.17 -3.24
CA GLY A 291 30.58 -13.07 -2.84
C GLY A 291 32.00 -13.53 -2.47
N GLY A 292 32.75 -12.64 -1.81
CA GLY A 292 34.17 -12.83 -1.53
C GLY A 292 34.51 -13.77 -0.38
N ASP A 293 33.52 -14.25 0.39
CA ASP A 293 33.73 -15.20 1.48
C ASP A 293 32.57 -16.21 1.61
N ASP A 294 32.66 -17.11 2.59
CA ASP A 294 31.66 -18.14 2.89
C ASP A 294 30.51 -17.62 3.77
N LYS A 295 30.41 -16.30 3.93
CA LYS A 295 29.35 -15.61 4.65
C LYS A 295 28.47 -14.79 3.72
N THR A 296 28.16 -15.36 2.55
CA THR A 296 27.44 -14.66 1.48
C THR A 296 26.27 -15.46 0.94
N ASP A 297 25.57 -16.19 1.81
CA ASP A 297 24.40 -16.95 1.42
C ASP A 297 23.29 -16.01 0.91
N ILE A 298 22.60 -16.45 -0.14
CA ILE A 298 21.45 -15.77 -0.73
C ILE A 298 20.31 -16.76 -0.74
N ALA A 299 19.15 -16.36 -0.23
CA ALA A 299 17.95 -17.18 -0.28
C ALA A 299 16.82 -16.49 -1.04
N ILE A 300 15.96 -17.29 -1.66
CA ILE A 300 14.70 -16.89 -2.28
C ILE A 300 13.57 -17.78 -1.78
N ASP A 301 12.38 -17.21 -1.63
CA ASP A 301 11.20 -17.90 -1.12
C ASP A 301 9.93 -17.28 -1.70
N ASP A 302 8.81 -18.00 -1.59
CA ASP A 302 7.46 -17.53 -1.94
C ASP A 302 7.40 -16.79 -3.30
N VAL A 303 7.83 -17.47 -4.37
CA VAL A 303 7.85 -16.90 -5.72
C VAL A 303 6.48 -17.08 -6.36
N THR A 304 5.84 -15.98 -6.75
CA THR A 304 4.50 -15.99 -7.35
C THR A 304 4.43 -15.12 -8.61
N PHE A 305 3.52 -15.48 -9.51
CA PHE A 305 3.29 -14.83 -10.80
C PHE A 305 1.82 -14.41 -10.93
N THR A 306 1.54 -13.30 -11.61
CA THR A 306 0.15 -12.93 -11.92
C THR A 306 -0.40 -13.74 -13.10
N GLU A 307 -1.72 -13.78 -13.27
CA GLU A 307 -2.37 -14.51 -14.37
C GLU A 307 -1.93 -14.04 -15.77
N GLY A 308 -1.37 -12.83 -15.89
CA GLY A 308 -0.76 -12.35 -17.13
C GLY A 308 0.48 -13.14 -17.59
N CYS A 309 1.08 -13.94 -16.69
CA CYS A 309 2.17 -14.85 -17.01
C CYS A 309 1.64 -16.16 -17.62
N GLU A 310 1.20 -16.10 -18.87
CA GLU A 310 0.63 -17.25 -19.55
C GLU A 310 1.65 -18.36 -19.79
N LYS A 311 1.22 -19.61 -19.60
CA LYS A 311 2.02 -20.81 -19.88
C LYS A 311 2.40 -20.91 -21.37
N GLY A 312 3.70 -21.05 -21.62
CA GLY A 312 4.29 -21.31 -22.93
C GLY A 312 4.26 -22.77 -23.36
#